data_AF-A0A9D9MX16-F1
#
_entry.id   AF-A0A9D9MX16-F1
#
_cell.length_a   1.000
_cell.length_b   1.000
_cell.length_c   1.000
_cell.angle_alpha   90.00
_cell.angle_beta   90.00
_cell.angle_gamma   90.00
#
_symmetry.space_group_name_H-M   'P 1'
#
loop_
_entity.id
_entity.type
_entity.pdbx_description
1 polymer ?
#
loop_
_entity_poly.entity_id
_entity_poly.type
_entity_poly.pdbx_seq_one_letter_code
_entity_poly.pdbx_strand_id
1 'polypeptide(L)' 'MMTYDIDPNRSFEQNIFFEVKRRAHEQGVTDLNEYLDLVTEVIAEKLDDGVLTKHDDLTQLRSDLEHRFSELGDVTDEY' A
#
# COMPACT_ATOMS: atom_id res chain seq x y z
N MET A 1 -9.68 4.81 -16.60
CA MET A 1 -9.48 3.38 -16.30
C MET A 1 -8.30 3.35 -15.34
N MET A 2 -8.56 3.29 -14.03
CA MET A 2 -7.50 3.16 -13.02
C MET A 2 -6.88 1.78 -13.20
N THR A 3 -5.74 1.71 -13.90
CA THR A 3 -4.97 0.48 -14.04
C THR A 3 -4.24 0.26 -12.73
N TYR A 4 -4.84 -0.54 -11.84
CA TYR A 4 -4.11 -1.06 -10.69
C TYR A 4 -2.91 -1.85 -11.22
N ASP A 5 -1.71 -1.51 -10.76
CA ASP A 5 -0.48 -2.21 -11.11
C ASP A 5 -0.39 -3.50 -10.28
N ILE A 6 -1.42 -4.35 -10.42
CA ILE A 6 -1.52 -5.63 -9.73
C ILE A 6 -0.65 -6.62 -10.49
N ASP A 7 0.53 -6.90 -9.96
CA ASP A 7 1.38 -7.96 -10.48
C ASP A 7 0.87 -9.31 -9.93
N PRO A 8 0.42 -10.24 -10.79
CA PRO A 8 -0.07 -11.54 -10.35
C PRO A 8 1.02 -12.43 -9.74
N ASN A 9 2.31 -12.10 -9.92
CA ASN A 9 3.43 -12.80 -9.29
C ASN A 9 3.79 -12.24 -7.90
N ARG A 10 3.21 -11.11 -7.49
CA ARG A 10 3.44 -10.50 -6.18
C ARG A 10 2.35 -10.93 -5.20
N SER A 11 2.75 -11.05 -3.93
CA SER A 11 1.78 -11.20 -2.86
C SER A 11 0.85 -9.99 -2.84
N PHE A 12 -0.40 -10.20 -2.43
CA PHE A 12 -1.38 -9.13 -2.37
C PHE A 12 -0.91 -7.94 -1.52
N GLU A 13 -0.32 -8.21 -0.35
CA GLU A 13 0.30 -7.22 0.52
C GLU A 13 1.39 -6.40 -0.19
N GLN A 14 2.20 -7.03 -1.04
CA GLN A 14 3.20 -6.33 -1.84
C GLN A 14 2.56 -5.42 -2.88
N ASN A 15 1.49 -5.86 -3.56
CA ASN A 15 0.77 -5.00 -4.52
C ASN A 15 0.19 -3.75 -3.84
N ILE A 16 -0.39 -3.90 -2.64
CA ILE A 16 -0.85 -2.77 -1.84
C ILE A 16 0.32 -1.88 -1.42
N PHE A 17 1.40 -2.46 -0.95
CA PHE A 17 2.60 -1.72 -0.56
C PHE A 17 3.16 -0.88 -1.71
N PHE A 18 3.28 -1.43 -2.92
CA PHE A 18 3.77 -0.68 -4.09
C PHE A 18 2.83 0.46 -4.49
N GLU A 19 1.52 0.24 -4.42
CA GLU A 19 0.53 1.28 -4.70
C GLU A 19 0.61 2.41 -3.66
N VAL A 20 0.66 2.07 -2.37
CA VAL A 20 0.84 3.03 -1.28
C VAL A 20 2.19 3.74 -1.42
N LYS A 21 3.28 3.03 -1.73
CA LYS A 21 4.62 3.61 -1.92
C LYS A 21 4.64 4.63 -3.06
N ARG A 22 4.03 4.30 -4.20
CA ARG A 22 3.90 5.23 -5.33
C ARG A 22 3.11 6.47 -4.93
N ARG A 23 1.92 6.29 -4.35
CA ARG A 23 1.05 7.41 -3.92
C ARG A 23 1.71 8.27 -2.84
N ALA A 24 2.40 7.66 -1.89
CA ALA A 24 3.16 8.34 -0.85
C ALA A 24 4.26 9.22 -1.46
N HIS A 25 5.00 8.71 -2.45
CA HIS A 25 5.99 9.51 -3.18
C HIS A 25 5.36 10.64 -4.00
N GLU A 26 4.25 10.37 -4.70
CA GLU A 26 3.51 11.38 -5.49
C GLU A 26 2.94 12.51 -4.62
N GLN A 27 2.51 12.18 -3.41
CA GLN A 27 1.95 13.13 -2.44
C GLN A 27 3.02 13.76 -1.52
N GLY A 28 4.25 13.26 -1.54
CA GLY A 28 5.32 13.73 -0.67
C GLY A 28 5.13 13.35 0.81
N VAL A 29 4.49 12.21 1.08
CA VAL A 29 4.25 11.69 2.43
C VAL A 29 5.58 11.33 3.08
N THR A 30 5.91 12.05 4.16
CA THR A 30 7.12 11.84 4.96
C THR A 30 6.84 11.32 6.37
N ASP A 31 5.57 11.39 6.78
CA ASP A 31 5.14 11.09 8.13
C ASP A 31 4.40 9.75 8.21
N LEU A 32 4.66 9.00 9.29
CA LEU A 32 4.04 7.70 9.50
C LEU A 32 2.51 7.80 9.58
N ASN A 33 1.98 8.86 10.19
CA ASN A 33 0.53 9.05 10.31
C ASN A 33 -0.11 9.25 8.93
N GLU A 34 0.47 10.10 8.08
CA GLU A 34 -0.01 10.31 6.71
C GLU A 34 0.09 9.04 5.87
N TYR A 35 1.15 8.25 6.06
CA TYR A 35 1.28 6.95 5.42
C TYR A 35 0.20 5.96 5.88
N LEU A 36 -0.08 5.88 7.17
CA LEU A 36 -1.11 4.99 7.70
C LEU A 36 -2.53 5.39 7.25
N ASP A 37 -2.77 6.69 7.09
CA ASP A 37 -4.01 7.20 6.51
C ASP A 37 -4.13 6.77 5.04
N LEU A 38 -3.05 6.92 4.26
CA LEU A 38 -2.99 6.47 2.86
C LEU A 38 -3.15 4.96 2.72
N VAL A 39 -2.53 4.16 3.60
CA VAL A 39 -2.73 2.70 3.66
C VAL A 39 -4.21 2.38 3.89
N THR A 40 -4.85 3.08 4.81
CA THR A 40 -6.26 2.87 5.14
C THR A 40 -7.16 3.22 3.95
N GLU A 41 -6.86 4.30 3.24
CA GLU A 41 -7.56 4.71 2.02
C GLU A 41 -7.43 3.66 0.92
N VAL A 42 -6.21 3.20 0.62
CA VAL A 42 -5.97 2.18 -0.40
C VAL A 42 -6.67 0.87 -0.04
N ILE A 43 -6.61 0.42 1.22
CA ILE A 43 -7.34 -0.78 1.66
C ILE A 43 -8.85 -0.61 1.47
N ALA A 44 -9.40 0.57 1.79
CA ALA A 44 -10.83 0.85 1.63
C ALA A 44 -11.26 0.83 0.15
N GLU A 45 -10.48 1.43 -0.75
CA GLU A 45 -10.73 1.36 -2.20
C GLU A 45 -10.76 -0.08 -2.71
N LYS A 46 -9.81 -0.92 -2.27
CA LYS A 46 -9.73 -2.31 -2.69
C LYS A 46 -10.86 -3.17 -2.12
N LEU A 47 -11.35 -2.83 -0.92
CA LEU A 47 -12.56 -3.44 -0.36
C LEU A 47 -13.82 -3.06 -1.16
N ASP A 48 -13.92 -1.81 -1.60
CA ASP A 48 -15.04 -1.32 -2.41
C ASP A 48 -15.06 -1.96 -3.80
N ASP A 49 -13.88 -2.10 -4.42
CA ASP A 49 -13.70 -2.80 -5.69
C ASP A 49 -13.89 -4.33 -5.60
N GLY A 50 -14.04 -4.87 -4.38
CA GLY A 50 -14.18 -6.31 -4.13
C GLY A 50 -12.90 -7.11 -4.39
N VAL A 51 -11.75 -6.43 -4.50
CA VAL A 51 -10.42 -7.06 -4.57
C VAL A 51 -10.03 -7.60 -3.19
N LEU A 52 -10.31 -6.82 -2.15
CA LEU A 52 -10.26 -7.26 -0.76
C LEU A 52 -11.64 -7.71 -0.31
N THR A 53 -11.67 -8.72 0.54
CA THR A 53 -12.88 -9.15 1.23
C THR A 53 -12.73 -8.90 2.73
N LYS A 54 -13.86 -8.76 3.43
CA LYS A 54 -13.86 -8.58 4.90
C LYS A 54 -13.31 -9.79 5.67
N HIS A 55 -13.00 -10.89 4.98
CA HIS A 55 -12.39 -12.09 5.53
C HIS A 55 -10.86 -12.06 5.49
N ASP A 56 -10.27 -11.13 4.75
CA ASP A 56 -8.83 -10.95 4.75
C ASP A 56 -8.39 -10.36 6.09
N ASP A 57 -7.23 -10.80 6.59
CA ASP A 57 -6.65 -10.32 7.85
C ASP A 57 -6.12 -8.89 7.68
N LEU A 58 -7.02 -7.92 7.58
CA LEU A 58 -6.72 -6.50 7.41
C LEU A 58 -5.83 -5.96 8.55
N THR A 59 -5.99 -6.50 9.76
CA THR A 59 -5.14 -6.18 10.90
C THR A 59 -3.69 -6.59 10.67
N GLN A 60 -3.48 -7.80 10.12
CA GLN A 60 -2.14 -8.29 9.78
C GLN A 60 -1.56 -7.48 8.62
N LEU A 61 -2.35 -7.28 7.56
CA LEU A 61 -1.96 -6.48 6.40
C LEU A 61 -1.51 -5.07 6.81
N ARG A 62 -2.26 -4.42 7.70
CA ARG A 62 -1.91 -3.09 8.21
C ARG A 62 -0.63 -3.13 9.04
N SER A 63 -0.47 -4.13 9.91
CA SER A 63 0.75 -4.29 10.70
C SER A 63 1.99 -4.52 9.81
N ASP A 64 1.83 -5.32 8.75
CA ASP A 64 2.90 -5.58 7.80
C ASP A 64 3.26 -4.28 7.06
N LEU A 65 2.26 -3.56 6.52
CA LEU A 65 2.48 -2.29 5.83
C LEU A 65 3.11 -1.22 6.73
N GLU A 66 2.74 -1.16 8.01
CA GLU A 66 3.34 -0.26 9.01
C GLU A 66 4.83 -0.53 9.20
N HIS A 67 5.23 -1.81 9.31
CA HIS A 67 6.64 -2.19 9.41
C HIS A 67 7.45 -1.79 8.16
N ARG A 68 6.81 -1.83 7.00
CA ARG A 68 7.41 -1.46 5.71
C ARG A 68 7.45 0.04 5.44
N PHE A 69 6.92 0.88 6.35
CA PHE A 69 7.08 2.34 6.26
C PHE A 69 8.56 2.74 6.15
N SER A 70 9.46 2.03 6.82
CA SER A 70 10.90 2.30 6.73
C SER A 70 11.47 2.13 5.31
N GLU A 71 10.85 1.31 4.46
CA GLU A 71 11.21 1.10 3.05
C GLU A 71 10.73 2.25 2.12
N LEU A 72 9.99 3.23 2.62
CA LEU A 72 9.70 4.47 1.88
C LEU A 72 10.91 5.39 1.79
N GLY A 73 11.73 5.42 2.84
CA GLY A 73 12.96 6.21 2.91
C GLY A 73 14.12 5.54 2.17
N ASP A 74 14.05 4.22 1.95
CA ASP A 74 14.97 3.48 1.08
C ASP A 74 14.57 3.68 -0.38
N VAL A 75 14.73 4.92 -0.83
CA VAL A 75 14.85 5.25 -2.25
C VAL A 75 16.32 4.99 -2.61
N THR A 76 16.71 3.72 -2.64
CA THR A 76 17.77 3.32 -3.56
C THR A 76 17.19 3.50 -4.96
N ASP A 77 17.52 4.67 -5.50
CA ASP A 77 17.40 5.10 -6.87
C ASP A 77 18.06 4.04 -7.79
N GLU A 78 17.34 2.97 -8.10
CA GLU A 78 17.68 2.03 -9.17
C GLU A 78 16.66 2.22 -10.31
N TYR A 79 16.81 3.34 -11.02
CA TYR A 79 16.33 3.52 -12.39
C TYR A 79 17.22 2.80 -13.39
#